data_AF-A0A7Y3CPL4-F1
#
_entry.id   AF-A0A7Y3CPL4-F1
#
_cell.length_a   1.000
_cell.length_b   1.000
_cell.length_c   1.000
_cell.angle_alpha   90.00
_cell.angle_beta   90.00
_cell.angle_gamma   90.00
#
_symmetry.space_group_name_H-M   'P 1'
#
loop_
_entity.id
_entity.type
_entity.pdbx_description
1 polymer ?
#
loop_
_entity_poly.entity_id
_entity_poly.type
_entity_poly.pdbx_seq_one_letter_code
_entity_poly.pdbx_strand_id
1 'polypeptide(L)'
;MTLQVNETSVQMVPREQGPQQVSLPPLEFSLLATIACPSGSDAESFTVSVADTHQRFGRSEISGKAALDVRISVPANQVAPVTVADFCVSGKPGDKYSLPVPGVATAQASLRCRSENESSVYFKSAVLPIRLLCEFDNNQEVSTDR
;
A
#
# COMPACT_ATOMS: atom_id res chain seq x y z
N MET A 1 -9.77 16.65 5.32
CA MET A 1 -8.69 15.73 4.88
C MET A 1 -9.26 14.63 4.00
N THR A 2 -8.60 14.32 2.90
CA THR A 2 -8.86 13.12 2.06
C THR A 2 -7.58 12.32 1.89
N LEU A 3 -7.73 11.03 1.56
CA LEU A 3 -6.63 10.13 1.19
C LEU A 3 -6.95 9.57 -0.20
N GLN A 4 -6.06 9.78 -1.15
CA GLN A 4 -6.08 9.13 -2.45
C GLN A 4 -4.99 8.06 -2.47
N VAL A 5 -5.37 6.85 -2.88
CA VAL A 5 -4.49 5.67 -2.89
C VAL A 5 -4.08 5.38 -4.33
N ASN A 6 -2.79 5.12 -4.54
CA ASN A 6 -2.33 4.56 -5.80
C ASN A 6 -2.33 3.03 -5.71
N GLU A 7 -2.72 2.37 -6.80
CA GLU A 7 -2.63 0.91 -6.88
C GLU A 7 -1.15 0.50 -6.85
N THR A 8 -0.83 -0.50 -6.03
CA THR A 8 0.52 -1.05 -5.92
C THR A 8 0.60 -2.36 -6.70
N SER A 9 1.61 -2.51 -7.55
CA SER A 9 1.80 -3.75 -8.32
C SER A 9 2.83 -4.65 -7.65
N VAL A 10 2.58 -5.96 -7.66
CA VAL A 10 3.46 -6.98 -7.10
C VAL A 10 3.75 -8.02 -8.17
N GLN A 11 5.02 -8.18 -8.52
CA GLN A 11 5.44 -9.24 -9.43
C GLN A 11 5.50 -10.57 -8.68
N MET A 12 4.73 -11.53 -9.16
CA MET A 12 4.75 -12.91 -8.70
C MET A 12 5.70 -13.73 -9.57
N VAL A 13 6.40 -14.66 -8.94
CA VAL A 13 7.24 -15.64 -9.64
C VAL A 13 6.36 -16.81 -10.08
N PRO A 14 6.43 -17.26 -11.34
CA PRO A 14 5.79 -18.48 -11.81
C PRO A 14 6.09 -19.68 -10.92
N ARG A 15 5.07 -20.51 -10.68
CA ARG A 15 5.21 -21.74 -9.88
C ARG A 15 4.70 -22.95 -10.66
N GLU A 16 5.32 -24.10 -10.45
CA GLU A 16 4.88 -25.36 -11.05
C GLU A 16 3.60 -25.88 -10.37
N GLN A 17 3.54 -25.76 -9.05
CA GLN A 17 2.40 -26.08 -8.18
C GLN A 17 2.46 -25.14 -6.99
N GLY A 18 1.35 -24.92 -6.29
CA GLY A 18 1.41 -24.08 -5.11
C GLY A 18 0.16 -24.07 -4.25
N PRO A 19 0.31 -23.66 -2.97
CA PRO A 19 -0.83 -23.42 -2.11
C PRO A 19 -1.69 -22.29 -2.67
N GLN A 20 -3.00 -22.35 -2.41
CA GLN A 20 -3.94 -21.28 -2.75
C GLN A 20 -3.69 -19.98 -1.97
N GLN A 21 -2.76 -19.97 -1.01
CA GLN A 21 -2.37 -18.78 -0.25
C GLN A 21 -0.92 -18.45 -0.50
N VAL A 22 -0.65 -17.18 -0.79
CA VAL A 22 0.68 -16.70 -1.11
C VAL A 22 1.07 -15.57 -0.18
N SER A 23 2.26 -15.67 0.41
CA SER A 23 2.88 -14.56 1.11
C SER A 23 3.36 -13.53 0.11
N LEU A 24 3.09 -12.26 0.41
CA LEU A 24 3.54 -11.14 -0.41
C LEU A 24 4.91 -10.65 0.08
N PRO A 25 5.74 -10.10 -0.82
CA PRO A 25 6.95 -9.38 -0.41
C PRO A 25 6.58 -8.09 0.34
N PRO A 26 7.57 -7.33 0.85
CA PRO A 26 7.31 -5.98 1.34
C PRO A 26 6.59 -5.15 0.27
N LEU A 27 5.62 -4.34 0.70
CA LEU A 27 4.77 -3.55 -0.17
C LEU A 27 5.02 -2.06 0.02
N GLU A 28 5.24 -1.35 -1.07
CA GLU A 28 5.40 0.11 -1.09
C GLU A 28 4.10 0.77 -1.53
N PHE A 29 3.40 1.41 -0.59
CA PHE A 29 2.17 2.13 -0.91
C PHE A 29 2.44 3.62 -1.07
N SER A 30 1.88 4.20 -2.13
CA SER A 30 1.89 5.65 -2.36
C SER A 30 0.50 6.24 -2.17
N LEU A 31 0.44 7.32 -1.39
CA LEU A 31 -0.78 7.98 -0.97
C LEU A 31 -0.65 9.49 -1.18
N LEU A 32 -1.69 10.13 -1.71
CA LEU A 32 -1.80 11.59 -1.72
C LEU A 32 -2.81 12.01 -0.64
N ALA A 33 -2.32 12.67 0.41
CA ALA A 33 -3.14 13.16 1.50
C ALA A 33 -3.40 14.66 1.35
N THR A 34 -4.67 15.07 1.23
CA THR A 34 -5.02 16.50 1.26
C THR A 34 -5.18 16.96 2.71
N ILE A 35 -4.44 18.00 3.08
CA ILE A 35 -4.41 18.51 4.45
C ILE A 35 -5.24 19.79 4.50
N ALA A 36 -6.32 19.74 5.29
CA ALA A 36 -7.21 20.87 5.49
C ALA A 36 -7.74 20.85 6.92
N CYS A 37 -7.52 21.95 7.62
CA CYS A 37 -8.10 22.23 8.92
C CYS A 37 -9.26 23.22 8.76
N PRO A 38 -10.20 23.29 9.73
CA PRO A 38 -11.21 24.34 9.75
C PRO A 38 -10.58 25.73 9.75
N SER A 39 -11.34 26.73 9.28
CA SER A 39 -10.93 28.13 9.33
C SER A 39 -10.49 28.55 10.73
N GLY A 40 -9.37 29.28 10.82
CA GLY A 40 -8.80 29.71 12.10
C GLY A 40 -8.03 28.62 12.86
N SER A 41 -7.76 27.47 12.22
CA SER A 41 -6.92 26.39 12.78
C SER A 41 -5.78 26.04 11.83
N ASP A 42 -4.63 25.75 12.42
CA ASP A 42 -3.44 25.27 11.70
C ASP A 42 -3.27 23.76 11.84
N ALA A 43 -2.72 23.12 10.81
CA ALA A 43 -2.28 21.73 10.89
C ALA A 43 -1.05 21.62 11.82
N GLU A 44 -1.18 20.84 12.89
CA GLU A 44 -0.13 20.63 13.88
C GLU A 44 0.66 19.35 13.62
N SER A 45 -0.03 18.27 13.27
CA SER A 45 0.62 17.03 12.86
C SER A 45 -0.29 16.18 12.00
N PHE A 46 0.30 15.46 11.06
CA PHE A 46 -0.36 14.44 10.27
C PHE A 46 0.34 13.10 10.51
N THR A 47 -0.40 12.03 10.70
CA THR A 47 0.15 10.69 10.88
C THR A 47 -0.63 9.73 10.01
N VAL A 48 0.08 8.82 9.35
CA VAL A 48 -0.49 7.77 8.52
C VAL A 48 0.14 6.45 8.92
N SER A 49 -0.66 5.42 9.07
CA SER A 49 -0.22 4.07 9.42
C SER A 49 -0.86 3.03 8.50
N VAL A 50 -0.12 1.96 8.25
CA VAL A 50 -0.57 0.77 7.54
C VAL A 50 -0.02 -0.43 8.31
N ALA A 51 -0.91 -1.27 8.84
CA ALA A 51 -0.56 -2.24 9.87
C ALA A 51 0.21 -1.57 11.02
N ASP A 52 1.38 -2.08 11.39
CA ASP A 52 2.21 -1.52 12.47
C ASP A 52 3.22 -0.47 11.97
N THR A 53 3.34 -0.29 10.65
CA THR A 53 4.20 0.73 10.05
C THR A 53 3.49 2.07 10.07
N HIS A 54 4.17 3.14 10.49
CA HIS A 54 3.60 4.49 10.49
C HIS A 54 4.62 5.56 10.14
N GLN A 55 4.13 6.67 9.60
CA GLN A 55 4.87 7.89 9.39
C GLN A 55 4.14 9.06 10.02
N ARG A 56 4.90 9.94 10.67
CA ARG A 56 4.41 11.13 11.32
C ARG A 56 5.12 12.34 10.76
N PHE A 57 4.33 13.32 10.36
CA PHE A 57 4.77 14.62 9.87
C PHE A 57 4.36 15.69 10.88
N GLY A 58 5.34 16.44 11.36
CA GLY A 58 5.15 17.56 12.27
C GLY A 58 4.73 18.84 11.55
N ARG A 59 4.42 19.89 12.32
CA ARG A 59 3.97 21.20 11.80
C ARG A 59 4.89 21.75 10.72
N SER A 60 6.21 21.70 10.90
CA SER A 60 7.19 22.21 9.93
C SER A 60 7.15 21.48 8.58
N GLU A 61 6.70 20.23 8.56
CA GLU A 61 6.67 19.41 7.36
C GLU A 61 5.35 19.55 6.58
N ILE A 62 4.30 20.05 7.23
CA ILE A 62 2.93 20.11 6.67
C ILE A 62 2.37 21.53 6.58
N SER A 63 2.96 22.51 7.28
CA SER A 63 2.50 23.90 7.25
C SER A 63 2.62 24.48 5.84
N GLY A 64 1.55 25.15 5.37
CA GLY A 64 1.48 25.73 4.03
C GLY A 64 1.31 24.72 2.89
N LYS A 65 1.26 23.41 3.16
CA LYS A 65 1.04 22.39 2.14
C LYS A 65 -0.44 22.05 2.01
N ALA A 66 -0.97 22.15 0.80
CA ALA A 66 -2.33 21.69 0.50
C ALA A 66 -2.44 20.16 0.45
N ALA A 67 -1.34 19.49 0.07
CA ALA A 67 -1.28 18.03 0.01
C ALA A 67 0.12 17.49 0.33
N LEU A 68 0.18 16.22 0.70
CA LEU A 68 1.38 15.47 1.02
C LEU A 68 1.40 14.16 0.24
N ASP A 69 2.47 13.93 -0.51
CA ASP A 69 2.81 12.61 -1.03
C ASP A 69 3.46 11.80 0.09
N VAL A 70 2.83 10.69 0.44
CA VAL A 70 3.31 9.75 1.45
C VAL A 70 3.67 8.46 0.76
N ARG A 71 4.86 7.93 1.06
CA ARG A 71 5.27 6.58 0.67
C ARG A 71 5.51 5.75 1.90
N ILE A 72 4.83 4.62 2.05
CA ILE A 72 4.96 3.75 3.22
C ILE A 72 5.33 2.34 2.80
N SER A 73 6.50 1.89 3.27
CA SER A 73 7.02 0.55 3.08
C SER A 73 6.50 -0.37 4.16
N VAL A 74 5.57 -1.26 3.84
CA VAL A 74 5.03 -2.26 4.78
C VAL A 74 5.87 -3.53 4.67
N PRO A 75 6.52 -3.97 5.76
CA PRO A 75 7.27 -5.22 5.78
C PRO A 75 6.38 -6.44 5.45
N ALA A 76 6.95 -7.45 4.78
CA ALA A 76 6.23 -8.67 4.37
C ALA A 76 5.51 -9.38 5.53
N ASN A 77 6.11 -9.40 6.71
CA ASN A 77 5.54 -10.05 7.90
C ASN A 77 4.32 -9.31 8.49
N GLN A 78 4.04 -8.08 8.03
CA GLN A 78 2.84 -7.32 8.39
C GLN A 78 1.75 -7.42 7.31
N VAL A 79 2.01 -8.11 6.20
CA VAL A 79 1.05 -8.31 5.11
C VAL A 79 0.44 -9.69 5.25
N ALA A 80 -0.90 -9.75 5.32
CA ALA A 80 -1.60 -11.02 5.38
C ALA A 80 -1.38 -11.81 4.06
N PRO A 81 -1.24 -13.14 4.13
CA PRO A 81 -1.25 -13.97 2.93
C PRO A 81 -2.54 -13.75 2.13
N VAL A 82 -2.41 -13.71 0.80
CA VAL A 82 -3.56 -13.53 -0.09
C VAL A 82 -3.95 -14.86 -0.70
N THR A 83 -5.26 -15.12 -0.72
CA THR A 83 -5.80 -16.29 -1.41
C THR A 83 -5.84 -16.00 -2.90
N VAL A 84 -5.02 -16.70 -3.66
CA VAL A 84 -5.01 -16.70 -5.11
C VAL A 84 -5.18 -18.15 -5.54
N ALA A 85 -6.11 -18.44 -6.44
CA ALA A 85 -6.33 -19.80 -6.94
C ALA A 85 -5.10 -20.24 -7.77
N ASP A 86 -5.29 -20.63 -9.03
CA ASP A 86 -4.16 -21.05 -9.87
C ASP A 86 -3.40 -19.85 -10.50
N PHE A 87 -3.41 -18.69 -9.84
CA PHE A 87 -2.72 -17.51 -10.35
C PHE A 87 -1.20 -17.73 -10.36
N CYS A 88 -0.59 -17.47 -11.51
CA CYS A 88 0.85 -17.67 -11.73
C CYS A 88 1.29 -19.13 -11.56
N VAL A 89 0.40 -20.07 -11.89
CA VAL A 89 0.67 -21.52 -11.94
C VAL A 89 0.48 -22.01 -13.37
N SER A 90 1.41 -22.82 -13.88
CA SER A 90 1.27 -23.56 -15.16
C SER A 90 0.85 -22.72 -16.38
N GLY A 91 1.54 -21.61 -16.63
CA GLY A 91 1.39 -20.78 -17.83
C GLY A 91 2.34 -21.20 -18.96
N LYS A 92 2.09 -20.69 -20.16
CA LYS A 92 2.97 -20.87 -21.32
C LYS A 92 4.01 -19.75 -21.38
N PRO A 93 5.19 -20.01 -21.95
CA PRO A 93 6.16 -18.94 -22.20
C PRO A 93 5.54 -17.79 -22.99
N GLY A 94 5.72 -16.57 -22.50
CA GLY A 94 5.11 -15.34 -23.03
C GLY A 94 3.75 -14.98 -22.43
N ASP A 95 3.13 -15.86 -21.62
CA ASP A 95 1.87 -15.54 -20.95
C ASP A 95 2.08 -14.43 -19.90
N LYS A 96 1.14 -13.48 -19.87
CA LYS A 96 1.07 -12.41 -18.88
C LYS A 96 -0.29 -12.42 -18.21
N TYR A 97 -0.29 -12.52 -16.89
CA TYR A 97 -1.51 -12.50 -16.08
C TYR A 97 -1.50 -11.33 -15.11
N SER A 98 -2.68 -10.77 -14.87
CA SER A 98 -2.91 -9.69 -13.91
C SER A 98 -4.14 -10.00 -13.08
N LEU A 99 -4.01 -9.95 -11.76
CA LEU A 99 -5.11 -10.18 -10.82
C LEU A 99 -5.21 -8.99 -9.84
N PRO A 100 -6.29 -8.19 -9.88
CA PRO A 100 -6.54 -7.21 -8.83
C PRO A 100 -6.89 -7.94 -7.52
N VAL A 101 -6.23 -7.57 -6.43
CA VAL A 101 -6.52 -8.07 -5.09
C VAL A 101 -7.01 -6.88 -4.25
N PRO A 102 -8.31 -6.83 -3.92
CA PRO A 102 -8.85 -5.74 -3.13
C PRO A 102 -8.32 -5.84 -1.69
N GLY A 103 -7.73 -4.74 -1.20
CA GLY A 103 -7.61 -4.48 0.23
C GLY A 103 -6.77 -5.45 1.05
N VAL A 104 -5.52 -5.68 0.64
CA VAL A 104 -4.54 -6.43 1.45
C VAL A 104 -4.12 -5.70 2.73
N ALA A 105 -4.31 -4.38 2.73
CA ALA A 105 -4.03 -3.52 3.87
C ALA A 105 -4.97 -2.31 3.86
N THR A 106 -5.05 -1.62 5.00
CA THR A 106 -5.80 -0.37 5.13
C THR A 106 -4.86 0.70 5.68
N ALA A 107 -4.81 1.85 5.01
CA ALA A 107 -4.19 3.05 5.56
C ALA A 107 -5.17 3.72 6.53
N GLN A 108 -4.68 4.03 7.72
CA GLN A 108 -5.34 4.89 8.70
C GLN A 108 -4.55 6.18 8.79
N ALA A 109 -5.23 7.32 8.80
CA ALA A 109 -4.59 8.60 8.94
C ALA A 109 -5.30 9.47 9.97
N SER A 110 -4.52 10.27 10.67
CA SER A 110 -4.99 11.28 11.61
C SER A 110 -4.34 12.62 11.30
N LEU A 111 -5.15 13.67 11.30
CA LEU A 111 -4.72 15.06 11.20
C LEU A 111 -5.12 15.77 12.47
N ARG A 112 -4.13 16.29 13.20
CA ARG A 112 -4.34 17.16 14.35
C ARG A 112 -4.32 18.60 13.89
N CYS A 113 -5.40 19.32 14.16
CA CYS A 113 -5.53 20.75 13.94
C CYS A 113 -5.53 21.47 15.29
N ARG A 114 -5.01 22.70 15.33
CA ARG A 114 -4.98 23.53 16.53
C ARG A 114 -5.35 24.97 16.20
N SER A 115 -6.29 25.51 16.95
CA SER A 115 -6.59 26.94 17.03
C SER A 115 -6.00 27.51 18.33
N GLU A 116 -6.22 28.80 18.61
CA GLU A 116 -5.76 29.43 19.85
C GLU A 116 -6.33 28.77 21.11
N ASN A 117 -7.58 28.27 21.04
CA ASN A 117 -8.33 27.80 22.20
C ASN A 117 -8.64 26.30 22.19
N GLU A 118 -8.43 25.61 21.07
CA GLU A 118 -8.86 24.22 20.89
C GLU A 118 -7.86 23.40 20.06
N SER A 119 -7.81 22.09 20.33
CA SER A 119 -7.17 21.12 19.46
C SER A 119 -8.17 20.04 19.07
N SER A 120 -8.23 19.74 17.78
CA SER A 120 -9.12 18.72 17.20
C SER A 120 -8.32 17.70 16.40
N VAL A 121 -8.86 16.48 16.27
CA VAL A 121 -8.25 15.40 15.49
C VAL A 121 -9.26 14.83 14.51
N TYR A 122 -8.86 14.74 13.24
CA TYR A 122 -9.65 14.21 12.15
C TYR A 122 -9.05 12.89 11.66
N PHE A 123 -9.91 11.91 11.43
CA PHE A 123 -9.49 10.58 10.98
C PHE A 123 -9.97 10.28 9.57
N LYS A 124 -9.14 9.58 8.79
CA LYS A 124 -9.56 8.92 7.55
C LYS A 124 -8.92 7.57 7.40
N SER A 125 -9.61 6.69 6.69
CA SER A 125 -9.10 5.42 6.24
C SER A 125 -9.24 5.28 4.74
N ALA A 126 -8.36 4.49 4.15
CA ALA A 126 -8.45 4.09 2.75
C ALA A 126 -7.95 2.66 2.59
N VAL A 127 -8.71 1.86 1.84
CA VAL A 127 -8.31 0.50 1.48
C VAL A 127 -7.18 0.59 0.45
N LEU A 128 -6.15 -0.23 0.61
CA LEU A 128 -4.98 -0.24 -0.28
C LEU A 128 -5.11 -1.40 -1.27
N PRO A 129 -5.49 -1.12 -2.54
CA PRO A 129 -5.56 -2.14 -3.55
C PRO A 129 -4.16 -2.51 -4.03
N ILE A 130 -3.97 -3.79 -4.34
CA ILE A 130 -2.80 -4.24 -5.09
C ILE A 130 -3.22 -4.95 -6.37
N ARG A 131 -2.27 -5.04 -7.29
CA ARG A 131 -2.37 -5.86 -8.49
C ARG A 131 -1.24 -6.87 -8.50
N LEU A 132 -1.57 -8.14 -8.54
CA LEU A 132 -0.59 -9.19 -8.77
C LEU A 132 -0.34 -9.29 -10.27
N LEU A 133 0.94 -9.32 -10.64
CA LEU A 133 1.40 -9.49 -12.01
C LEU A 133 2.19 -10.79 -12.10
N CYS A 134 2.05 -11.50 -13.22
CA CYS A 134 2.81 -12.71 -13.49
C CYS A 134 3.21 -12.71 -14.96
N GLU A 135 4.47 -13.04 -15.23
CA GLU A 135 5.01 -13.21 -16.57
C GLU A 135 5.77 -14.54 -16.60
N PHE A 136 5.46 -15.37 -17.60
CA PHE A 136 6.15 -16.61 -17.84
C PHE A 136 7.26 -16.34 -18.86
N ASP A 137 8.50 -16.32 -18.40
CA ASP A 137 9.65 -16.03 -19.25
C ASP A 137 9.82 -17.08 -20.35
N ASN A 138 10.26 -16.62 -21.53
CA ASN A 138 10.62 -17.49 -22.65
C ASN A 138 11.83 -18.41 -22.37
N ASN A 139 12.56 -18.14 -21.30
CA ASN A 139 13.85 -18.76 -20.97
C ASN A 139 13.87 -19.48 -19.61
N GLN A 140 12.75 -20.03 -19.13
CA GLN A 140 12.84 -21.05 -18.07
C GLN A 140 13.48 -22.31 -18.67
N GLU A 141 14.80 -22.30 -18.81
CA GLU A 141 15.59 -23.51 -18.86
C GLU A 141 15.26 -24.29 -17.59
N VAL A 142 14.59 -25.41 -17.79
CA VAL A 142 14.34 -26.41 -16.75
C VAL A 142 15.71 -26.83 -16.22
N SER A 143 16.11 -26.27 -15.09
CA SER A 143 17.25 -26.73 -14.31
C SER A 143 16.88 -28.10 -13.72
N THR A 144 16.99 -29.16 -14.53
CA THR A 144 17.05 -30.53 -14.04
C THR A 144 18.41 -30.74 -13.40
N ASP A 145 18.56 -30.40 -12.12
CA ASP A 145 19.63 -31.00 -11.32
C ASP A 145 19.14 -32.37 -10.82
N ARG A 146 19.86 -33.39 -11.30
CA ARG A 146 19.77 -34.81 -10.96
C ARG A 146 20.58 -35.12 -9.71
#